data_AF-A0AAN4WWC9-F1
#
_entry.id   AF-A0AAN4WWC9-F1
#
_cell.length_a   1.000
_cell.length_b   1.000
_cell.length_c   1.000
_cell.angle_alpha   90.00
_cell.angle_beta   90.00
_cell.angle_gamma   90.00
#
_symmetry.space_group_name_H-M   'P 1'
#
loop_
_entity.id
_entity.type
_entity.pdbx_description
1 polymer ?
#
loop_
_entity_poly.entity_id
_entity_poly.type
_entity_poly.pdbx_seq_one_letter_code
_entity_poly.pdbx_strand_id
1 'polypeptide(L)'
;MCNKAYPDGYRHHVIFPATTIGYTDNQQLAIMDYQPTGTGSCRMFARLFSFEVPDLTRAEMAMLEIVDPWHTAYAEKLFAEDQAICEAVQRGLSSRPSRMKGVLQPGERLVRRFQEIYRQWMDR
;
A
#
# COMPACT_ATOMS: atom_id res chain seq x y z
N MET A 1 -20.95 7.06 -16.98
CA MET A 1 -20.04 6.83 -15.83
C MET A 1 -19.23 5.59 -16.12
N CYS A 2 -17.93 5.72 -16.40
CA CYS A 2 -17.06 4.60 -16.73
C CYS A 2 -16.55 3.99 -15.42
N ASN A 3 -17.23 2.96 -14.93
CA ASN A 3 -16.84 2.18 -13.76
C ASN A 3 -15.72 1.23 -14.23
N LYS A 4 -14.47 1.72 -14.29
CA LYS A 4 -13.33 0.81 -14.48
C LYS A 4 -13.19 0.03 -13.18
N ALA A 5 -13.63 -1.22 -13.22
CA ALA A 5 -13.39 -2.21 -12.18
C ALA A 5 -11.89 -2.20 -11.86
N TYR A 6 -11.57 -2.16 -10.57
CA TYR A 6 -10.26 -2.61 -10.10
C TYR A 6 -10.00 -4.00 -10.70
N PRO A 7 -8.75 -4.38 -11.00
CA PRO A 7 -8.45 -5.76 -11.40
C PRO A 7 -9.16 -6.70 -10.42
N ASP A 8 -10.07 -7.53 -10.96
CA ASP A 8 -11.01 -8.31 -10.16
C ASP A 8 -10.24 -9.06 -9.08
N GLY A 9 -10.59 -8.80 -7.82
CA GLY A 9 -10.00 -9.48 -6.67
C GLY A 9 -9.10 -8.60 -5.78
N TYR A 10 -8.47 -7.53 -6.26
CA TYR A 10 -7.50 -6.78 -5.44
C TYR A 10 -8.03 -5.43 -4.95
N ARG A 11 -8.01 -5.22 -3.62
CA ARG A 11 -8.50 -3.99 -2.99
C ARG A 11 -7.49 -3.39 -2.03
N HIS A 12 -7.41 -2.07 -2.02
CA HIS A 12 -6.66 -1.28 -1.05
C HIS A 12 -7.57 -0.32 -0.29
N HIS A 13 -7.45 -0.34 1.02
CA HIS A 13 -8.08 0.61 1.93
C HIS A 13 -7.02 1.40 2.69
N VAL A 14 -7.32 2.67 2.94
CA VAL A 14 -6.53 3.52 3.83
C VAL A 14 -7.38 3.78 5.07
N ILE A 15 -6.89 3.36 6.23
CA ILE A 15 -7.41 3.76 7.53
C ILE A 15 -6.54 4.94 7.98
N PHE A 16 -7.10 6.14 7.87
CA PHE A 16 -6.42 7.37 8.25
C PHE A 16 -6.03 7.33 9.75
N PRO A 17 -4.81 7.77 10.14
CA PRO A 17 -3.85 8.49 9.30
C PRO A 17 -2.80 7.62 8.61
N ALA A 18 -2.54 6.41 9.08
CA ALA A 18 -1.26 5.74 8.82
C ALA A 18 -1.35 4.21 8.74
N THR A 19 -2.50 3.65 8.42
CA THR A 19 -2.64 2.21 8.20
C THR A 19 -3.25 1.97 6.82
N THR A 20 -2.69 1.03 6.08
CA THR A 20 -3.27 0.54 4.84
C THR A 20 -3.57 -0.94 4.94
N ILE A 21 -4.66 -1.35 4.30
CA ILE A 21 -5.08 -2.74 4.19
C ILE A 21 -5.18 -3.07 2.72
N GLY A 22 -4.29 -3.94 2.24
CA GLY A 22 -4.39 -4.57 0.92
C GLY A 22 -4.99 -5.96 1.09
N TYR A 23 -5.88 -6.38 0.20
CA TYR A 23 -6.30 -7.78 0.16
C TYR A 23 -6.64 -8.23 -1.25
N THR A 24 -6.36 -9.50 -1.51
CA THR A 24 -6.77 -10.23 -2.71
C THR A 24 -7.85 -11.22 -2.30
N ASP A 25 -9.00 -11.19 -2.97
CA ASP A 25 -10.17 -12.00 -2.66
C ASP A 25 -9.78 -13.47 -2.40
N ASN A 26 -10.05 -13.95 -1.18
CA ASN A 26 -9.83 -15.31 -0.69
C ASN A 26 -8.38 -15.83 -0.72
N GLN A 27 -7.38 -14.96 -0.87
CA GLN A 27 -5.98 -15.39 -0.96
C GLN A 27 -5.09 -14.77 0.10
N GLN A 28 -5.14 -13.44 0.25
CA GLN A 28 -4.16 -12.74 1.07
C GLN A 28 -4.75 -11.45 1.66
N LEU A 29 -4.31 -11.13 2.87
CA LEU A 29 -4.49 -9.85 3.52
C LEU A 29 -3.11 -9.29 3.91
N ALA A 30 -2.86 -8.04 3.59
CA ALA A 30 -1.68 -7.29 3.98
C ALA A 30 -2.11 -6.09 4.81
N ILE A 31 -1.62 -5.99 6.04
CA ILE A 31 -1.79 -4.81 6.89
C ILE A 31 -0.45 -4.11 6.98
N MET A 32 -0.40 -2.85 6.55
CA MET A 32 0.81 -2.03 6.61
C MET A 32 0.56 -0.83 7.53
N ASP A 33 1.42 -0.66 8.53
CA ASP A 33 1.41 0.48 9.45
C ASP A 33 2.63 1.35 9.22
N TYR A 34 2.42 2.67 9.14
CA TYR A 34 3.48 3.64 8.90
C TYR A 34 3.74 4.46 10.17
N GLN A 35 4.93 4.30 10.73
CA GLN A 35 5.37 5.06 11.90
C GLN A 35 6.35 6.17 11.47
N PRO A 36 6.00 7.47 11.62
CA PRO A 36 6.94 8.55 11.37
C PRO A 36 8.17 8.43 12.28
N THR A 37 9.37 8.56 11.71
CA THR A 37 10.64 8.55 12.46
C THR A 37 11.35 9.91 12.44
N GLY A 38 10.88 10.83 11.60
CA GLY A 38 11.38 12.19 11.47
C GLY A 38 10.81 12.86 10.22
N THR A 39 11.18 14.12 9.98
CA THR A 39 10.76 14.82 8.76
C THR A 39 11.32 14.12 7.52
N GLY A 40 10.44 13.59 6.68
CA GLY A 40 10.83 12.88 5.45
C GLY A 40 11.28 11.42 5.65
N SER A 41 11.04 10.83 6.83
CA SER A 41 11.30 9.41 7.07
C SER A 41 10.19 8.74 7.86
N CYS A 42 9.92 7.47 7.54
CA CYS A 42 9.03 6.62 8.30
C CYS A 42 9.54 5.18 8.27
N ARG A 43 9.05 4.38 9.22
CA ARG A 43 9.17 2.93 9.21
C ARG A 43 7.84 2.34 8.81
N MET A 44 7.84 1.43 7.84
CA MET A 44 6.68 0.63 7.49
C MET A 44 6.79 -0.75 8.14
N PHE A 45 5.73 -1.17 8.83
CA PHE A 45 5.58 -2.54 9.31
C PHE A 45 4.51 -3.22 8.47
N ALA A 46 4.90 -4.23 7.69
CA ALA A 46 3.97 -5.03 6.91
C ALA A 46 3.72 -6.38 7.60
N ARG A 47 2.45 -6.75 7.73
CA ARG A 47 1.99 -8.05 8.22
C ARG A 47 1.20 -8.71 7.10
N LEU A 48 1.68 -9.85 6.63
CA LEU A 48 1.05 -10.65 5.59
C LEU A 48 0.32 -11.81 6.25
N PHE A 49 -0.93 -12.01 5.84
CA PHE A 49 -1.79 -13.10 6.30
C PHE A 49 -2.22 -13.90 5.08
N SER A 50 -1.89 -15.18 5.07
CA SER A 50 -2.47 -16.16 4.16
C SER A 50 -3.70 -16.76 4.85
N PHE A 51 -4.80 -16.94 4.10
CA PHE A 51 -5.99 -17.57 4.66
C PHE A 51 -5.89 -19.10 4.54
N GLU A 52 -6.29 -19.81 5.60
CA GLU A 52 -6.51 -21.25 5.51
C GLU A 52 -7.74 -21.51 4.63
N VAL A 53 -7.57 -22.34 3.60
CA VAL A 53 -8.69 -22.82 2.80
C VAL A 53 -9.14 -24.15 3.41
N PRO A 54 -10.38 -24.26 3.91
CA PRO A 54 -10.87 -25.52 4.46
C PRO A 54 -11.03 -26.58 3.35
N ASP A 55 -11.01 -27.85 3.75
CA ASP A 55 -11.34 -29.01 2.88
C ASP A 55 -10.45 -29.21 1.64
N LEU A 56 -9.21 -28.70 1.66
CA LEU A 56 -8.26 -28.94 0.59
C LEU A 56 -7.87 -30.42 0.47
N THR A 57 -7.81 -30.89 -0.77
CA THR A 57 -7.18 -32.16 -1.10
C THR A 57 -5.66 -32.08 -0.89
N ARG A 58 -5.01 -33.24 -0.78
CA ARG A 58 -3.55 -33.34 -0.65
C ARG A 58 -2.79 -32.69 -1.81
N ALA A 59 -3.35 -32.72 -3.02
CA ALA A 59 -2.75 -32.08 -4.20
C ALA A 59 -2.85 -30.55 -4.12
N GLU A 60 -3.98 -30.01 -3.64
CA GLU A 60 -4.16 -28.57 -3.49
C GLU A 60 -3.31 -28.00 -2.35
N MET A 61 -3.16 -28.72 -1.23
CA MET A 61 -2.24 -28.34 -0.16
C MET A 61 -0.79 -28.25 -0.67
N ALA A 62 -0.32 -29.25 -1.44
CA ALA A 62 1.03 -29.24 -1.99
C ALA A 62 1.25 -28.08 -2.97
N MET A 63 0.22 -27.70 -3.73
CA MET A 63 0.29 -26.52 -4.61
C MET A 63 0.37 -25.22 -3.80
N LEU A 64 -0.37 -25.08 -2.70
CA LEU A 64 -0.25 -23.91 -1.82
C LEU A 64 1.13 -23.79 -1.20
N GLU A 65 1.73 -24.90 -0.74
CA GLU A 65 3.10 -24.90 -0.19
C GLU A 65 4.15 -24.42 -1.20
N ILE A 66 3.94 -24.69 -2.50
CA ILE A 66 4.83 -24.22 -3.57
C ILE A 66 4.65 -22.72 -3.84
N VAL A 67 3.42 -22.22 -3.72
CA VAL A 67 3.05 -20.83 -4.07
C VAL A 67 3.29 -19.87 -2.91
N ASP A 68 3.21 -20.32 -1.65
CA ASP A 68 3.34 -19.47 -0.47
C ASP A 68 4.66 -18.67 -0.41
N PRO A 69 5.85 -19.27 -0.71
CA PRO A 69 7.10 -18.50 -0.80
C PRO A 69 7.08 -17.44 -1.90
N TRP A 70 6.33 -17.68 -2.98
CA TRP A 70 6.23 -16.75 -4.10
C TRP A 70 5.47 -15.47 -3.71
N HIS A 71 4.42 -15.59 -2.90
CA HIS A 71 3.65 -14.43 -2.44
C HIS A 71 4.47 -13.49 -1.54
N THR A 72 5.25 -14.04 -0.61
CA THR A 72 6.12 -13.23 0.25
C THR A 72 7.18 -12.51 -0.58
N ALA A 73 7.85 -13.24 -1.48
CA ALA A 73 8.85 -12.64 -2.37
C ALA A 73 8.26 -11.57 -3.30
N TYR A 74 7.03 -11.78 -3.78
CA TYR A 74 6.32 -10.79 -4.59
C TYR A 74 6.00 -9.52 -3.79
N ALA A 75 5.48 -9.67 -2.56
CA ALA A 75 5.19 -8.54 -1.68
C ALA A 75 6.46 -7.75 -1.33
N GLU A 76 7.55 -8.44 -0.98
CA GLU A 76 8.86 -7.82 -0.71
C GLU A 76 9.35 -6.99 -1.89
N LYS A 77 9.22 -7.53 -3.11
CA LYS A 77 9.60 -6.80 -4.33
C LYS A 77 8.75 -5.55 -4.52
N LEU A 78 7.43 -5.63 -4.39
CA LEU A 78 6.54 -4.47 -4.50
C LEU A 78 6.85 -3.41 -3.45
N PHE A 79 7.09 -3.80 -2.20
CA PHE A 79 7.46 -2.86 -1.14
C PHE A 79 8.79 -2.18 -1.41
N ALA A 80 9.77 -2.89 -1.98
CA ALA A 80 11.04 -2.29 -2.38
C ALA A 80 10.87 -1.27 -3.52
N GLU A 81 9.99 -1.54 -4.49
CA GLU A 81 9.66 -0.60 -5.57
C GLU A 81 8.99 0.67 -5.03
N ASP A 82 7.99 0.51 -4.17
CA ASP A 82 7.29 1.64 -3.52
C ASP A 82 8.23 2.48 -2.64
N GLN A 83 9.14 1.82 -1.91
CA GLN A 83 10.17 2.50 -1.12
C GLN A 83 11.06 3.35 -2.02
N ALA A 84 11.57 2.79 -3.12
CA ALA A 84 12.47 3.51 -4.02
C ALA A 84 11.81 4.76 -4.62
N ILE A 85 10.52 4.68 -4.96
CA ILE A 85 9.73 5.82 -5.44
C ILE A 85 9.57 6.87 -4.34
N CYS A 86 9.16 6.48 -3.13
CA CYS A 86 8.98 7.39 -2.01
C CYS A 86 10.29 8.14 -1.67
N GLU A 87 11.42 7.43 -1.64
CA GLU A 87 12.72 8.04 -1.40
C GLU A 87 13.13 9.00 -2.52
N ALA A 88 12.86 8.66 -3.79
CA ALA A 88 13.14 9.55 -4.91
C ALA A 88 12.31 10.84 -4.83
N VAL A 89 11.02 10.74 -4.47
CA VAL A 89 10.16 11.89 -4.22
C VAL A 89 10.71 12.73 -3.08
N GLN A 90 11.08 12.12 -1.95
CA GLN A 90 11.61 12.85 -0.80
C GLN A 90 12.93 13.57 -1.13
N ARG A 91 13.86 12.94 -1.86
CA ARG A 91 15.09 13.59 -2.35
C ARG A 91 14.78 14.80 -3.24
N GLY A 92 13.79 14.68 -4.12
CA GLY A 92 13.29 15.77 -4.94
C GLY A 92 12.68 16.91 -4.12
N LEU A 93 11.98 16.60 -3.03
CA LEU A 93 11.39 17.62 -2.14
C LEU A 93 12.46 18.33 -1.30
N SER A 94 13.43 17.61 -0.75
CA SER A 94 14.50 18.17 0.07
C SER A 94 15.45 19.10 -0.70
N SER A 95 15.51 18.97 -2.03
CA SER A 95 16.39 19.77 -2.90
C SER A 95 15.70 20.99 -3.53
N ARG A 96 14.39 21.17 -3.32
CA ARG A 96 13.60 22.20 -4.02
C ARG A 96 13.40 23.48 -3.18
N PRO A 97 13.35 24.66 -3.83
CA PRO A 97 12.84 25.87 -3.19
C PRO A 97 11.39 25.68 -2.71
N SER A 98 11.07 26.20 -1.54
CA SER A 98 9.84 26.01 -0.76
C SER A 98 8.50 26.37 -1.44
N ARG A 99 8.47 26.71 -2.74
CA ARG A 99 7.29 27.25 -3.44
C ARG A 99 6.77 26.45 -4.64
N MET A 100 7.37 25.33 -5.01
CA MET A 100 6.83 24.52 -6.11
C MET A 100 5.77 23.52 -5.61
N LYS A 101 4.50 23.82 -5.86
CA LYS A 101 3.39 22.86 -5.68
C LYS A 101 3.22 22.04 -6.96
N GLY A 102 3.22 20.71 -6.83
CA GLY A 102 2.85 19.82 -7.93
C GLY A 102 1.35 19.91 -8.24
N VAL A 103 0.97 19.53 -9.46
CA VAL A 103 -0.43 19.45 -9.89
C VAL A 103 -0.86 17.99 -9.84
N LEU A 104 -1.88 17.70 -9.03
CA LEU A 104 -2.49 16.37 -8.98
C LEU A 104 -3.26 16.09 -10.29
N GLN A 105 -2.99 14.93 -10.88
CA GLN A 105 -3.64 14.46 -12.09
C GLN A 105 -5.06 13.95 -11.80
N PRO A 106 -5.95 13.83 -12.81
CA PRO A 106 -7.33 13.38 -12.62
C PRO A 106 -7.49 12.01 -11.93
N GLY A 107 -6.50 11.12 -12.05
CA GLY A 107 -6.48 9.81 -11.40
C GLY A 107 -6.19 9.85 -9.88
N GLU A 108 -5.66 10.96 -9.36
CA GLU A 108 -5.12 11.07 -7.99
C GLU A 108 -6.15 11.61 -6.98
N ARG A 109 -7.45 11.32 -7.22
CA ARG A 109 -8.54 11.80 -6.36
C ARG A 109 -8.40 11.40 -4.89
N LEU A 110 -7.85 10.19 -4.63
CA LEU A 110 -7.66 9.68 -3.27
C LEU A 110 -6.50 10.39 -2.57
N VAL A 111 -5.41 10.70 -3.30
CA VAL A 111 -4.29 11.50 -2.77
C VAL A 111 -4.78 12.89 -2.39
N ARG A 112 -5.59 13.53 -3.25
CA ARG A 112 -6.21 14.82 -2.95
C ARG A 112 -7.04 14.75 -1.66
N ARG A 113 -7.91 13.73 -1.56
CA ARG A 113 -8.79 13.56 -0.41
C ARG A 113 -7.99 13.31 0.89
N PHE A 114 -6.92 12.52 0.81
CA PHE A 114 -6.03 12.30 1.94
C PHE A 114 -5.38 13.60 2.41
N GLN A 115 -4.83 14.41 1.49
CA GLN A 115 -4.21 15.71 1.82
C GLN A 115 -5.20 16.69 2.45
N GLU A 116 -6.45 16.73 1.98
CA GLU A 116 -7.51 17.56 2.55
C GLU A 116 -7.83 17.16 4.00
N ILE A 117 -8.01 15.86 4.25
CA ILE A 117 -8.30 15.31 5.59
C ILE A 117 -7.11 15.55 6.52
N TYR A 118 -5.89 15.31 6.04
CA TYR A 118 -4.66 15.51 6.81
C TYR A 118 -4.52 16.97 7.26
N ARG A 119 -4.77 17.93 6.36
CA ARG A 119 -4.75 19.36 6.72
C ARG A 119 -5.77 19.67 7.82
N GLN A 120 -7.01 19.20 7.68
CA GLN A 120 -8.05 19.39 8.70
C GLN A 120 -7.70 18.75 10.04
N TRP A 121 -6.97 17.63 10.03
CA TRP A 121 -6.53 16.95 11.24
C TRP A 121 -5.40 17.71 11.95
N MET A 122 -4.46 18.29 11.20
CA MET A 122 -3.36 19.11 11.75
C MET A 122 -3.82 20.47 12.28
N ASP A 123 -4.95 20.99 11.79
CA ASP A 123 -5.53 22.27 12.24
C ASP A 123 -6.34 22.15 13.55
N ARG A 124 -6.46 20.95 14.12
CA ARG A 124 -7.12 20.66 15.41
C ARG A 124 -6.11 20.59 16.54
#